data_AF-A0A924S0B1-F1
#
_entry.id   AF-A0A924S0B1-F1
#
_cell.length_a   1.000
_cell.length_b   1.000
_cell.length_c   1.000
_cell.angle_alpha   90.00
_cell.angle_beta   90.00
_cell.angle_gamma   90.00
#
_symmetry.space_group_name_H-M   'P 1'
#
loop_
_entity.id
_entity.type
_entity.pdbx_description
1 polymer ?
#
loop_
_entity_poly.entity_id
_entity_poly.type
_entity_poly.pdbx_seq_one_letter_code
_entity_poly.pdbx_strand_id
1 'polypeptide(L)'
;YTMAYADVAGFRASTCTPFFWYDLEKEEAFDLLIHPTTVMDQTLRKYMNLTPSEALAEIEILIQNVQNVNGTFISLWHNESINDFGVWKGWKEVYEELLGMGNNKHLS
;
A
#
# COMPACT_ATOMS: atom_id res chain seq x y z
N TYR A 1 -5.89 13.38 9.12
CA TYR A 1 -6.52 12.11 8.73
C TYR A 1 -5.62 11.42 7.72
N THR A 2 -5.25 10.16 7.96
CA THR A 2 -4.45 9.36 7.01
C THR A 2 -5.35 8.32 6.35
N MET A 3 -5.10 8.00 5.09
CA MET A 3 -5.85 6.97 4.35
C MET A 3 -5.22 5.58 4.42
N ALA A 4 -4.20 5.42 5.26
CA ALA A 4 -3.58 4.15 5.61
C ALA A 4 -4.08 3.68 6.98
N TYR A 5 -4.18 2.36 7.16
CA TYR A 5 -4.12 1.75 8.48
C TYR A 5 -2.65 1.72 8.94
N ALA A 6 -2.42 2.02 10.21
CA ALA A 6 -1.06 1.98 10.76
C ALA A 6 -0.63 0.53 11.07
N ASP A 7 -1.58 -0.32 11.41
CA ASP A 7 -1.39 -1.62 12.05
C ASP A 7 -1.65 -2.83 11.14
N VAL A 8 -2.44 -2.65 10.09
CA VAL A 8 -2.77 -3.70 9.12
C VAL A 8 -2.63 -3.21 7.68
N ALA A 9 -2.20 -4.07 6.76
CA ALA A 9 -2.19 -3.78 5.34
C ALA A 9 -3.62 -3.81 4.77
N GLY A 10 -3.91 -2.95 3.80
CA GLY A 10 -5.20 -2.93 3.10
C GLY A 10 -5.83 -1.54 3.00
N PHE A 11 -7.14 -1.51 2.75
CA PHE A 11 -7.84 -0.30 2.32
C PHE A 11 -8.66 0.32 3.45
N ARG A 12 -8.18 1.42 4.05
CA ARG A 12 -8.90 2.12 5.13
C ARG A 12 -10.26 2.67 4.71
N ALA A 13 -10.37 3.10 3.44
CA ALA A 13 -11.63 3.54 2.86
C ALA A 13 -12.48 2.38 2.29
N SER A 14 -12.08 1.12 2.51
CA SER A 14 -12.64 -0.06 1.85
C SER A 14 -12.61 0.01 0.32
N THR A 15 -11.80 0.89 -0.25
CA THR A 15 -11.64 1.09 -1.70
C THR A 15 -10.18 1.41 -2.05
N CYS A 16 -9.78 0.95 -3.23
CA CYS A 16 -8.51 1.29 -3.89
C CYS A 16 -8.71 2.33 -5.03
N THR A 17 -9.95 2.75 -5.25
CA THR A 17 -10.30 3.73 -6.28
C THR A 17 -10.25 5.14 -5.66
N PRO A 18 -9.56 6.10 -6.29
CA PRO A 18 -9.58 7.49 -5.82
C PRO A 18 -11.01 8.06 -5.76
N PHE A 19 -11.29 8.89 -4.76
CA PHE A 19 -12.61 9.48 -4.54
C PHE A 19 -12.50 10.89 -3.96
N PHE A 20 -13.49 11.75 -4.22
CA PHE A 20 -13.51 13.10 -3.66
C PHE A 20 -13.85 13.08 -2.17
N TRP A 21 -13.19 13.92 -1.40
CA TRP A 21 -13.53 14.13 0.01
C TRP A 21 -14.99 14.59 0.14
N TYR A 22 -15.72 13.96 1.05
CA TYR A 22 -17.12 14.26 1.32
C TYR A 22 -17.29 14.72 2.77
N ASP A 23 -17.91 15.88 2.96
CA ASP A 23 -18.29 16.40 4.28
C ASP A 23 -19.73 15.96 4.58
N LEU A 24 -19.88 15.04 5.53
CA LEU A 24 -21.19 14.50 5.93
C LEU A 24 -22.06 15.54 6.63
N GLU A 25 -21.49 16.56 7.30
CA GLU A 25 -22.28 17.59 7.98
C GLU A 25 -22.90 18.57 6.98
N LYS A 26 -22.20 18.80 5.86
CA LYS A 26 -22.63 19.72 4.80
C LYS A 26 -23.32 19.05 3.62
N GLU A 27 -23.25 17.71 3.55
CA GLU A 27 -23.71 16.92 2.39
C GLU A 27 -23.09 17.41 1.07
N GLU A 28 -21.78 17.69 1.09
CA GLU A 28 -21.06 18.29 -0.03
C GLU A 28 -19.73 17.57 -0.32
N ALA A 29 -19.46 17.34 -1.60
CA ALA A 29 -18.16 16.86 -2.08
C ALA A 29 -17.26 18.06 -2.39
N PHE A 30 -16.02 18.02 -1.90
CA PHE A 30 -15.01 19.03 -2.19
C PHE A 30 -14.13 18.61 -3.37
N ASP A 31 -13.51 19.58 -4.06
CA ASP A 31 -12.48 19.37 -5.08
C ASP A 31 -11.13 18.90 -4.50
N LEU A 32 -11.19 17.96 -3.54
CA LEU A 32 -10.04 17.30 -2.94
C LEU A 32 -10.12 15.81 -3.25
N LEU A 33 -9.31 15.35 -4.20
CA LEU A 33 -9.25 13.94 -4.58
C LEU A 33 -8.35 13.16 -3.60
N ILE A 34 -8.93 12.14 -2.98
CA ILE A 34 -8.29 11.28 -2.01
C ILE A 34 -7.77 10.02 -2.71
N HIS A 35 -6.51 9.69 -2.44
CA HIS A 35 -5.82 8.50 -2.93
C HIS A 35 -5.53 7.54 -1.75
N PRO A 36 -6.25 6.41 -1.64
CA PRO A 36 -6.06 5.47 -0.53
C PRO A 36 -4.69 4.79 -0.57
N THR A 37 -3.95 4.82 0.54
CA THR A 37 -2.70 4.08 0.70
C THR A 37 -3.00 2.64 1.09
N THR A 38 -2.42 1.68 0.38
CA THR A 38 -2.67 0.24 0.57
C THR A 38 -1.73 -0.38 1.58
N VAL A 39 -0.43 -0.08 1.48
CA VAL A 39 0.60 -0.69 2.35
C VAL A 39 1.64 0.33 2.79
N MET A 40 2.22 0.10 3.96
CA MET A 40 3.38 0.84 4.48
C MET A 40 4.39 -0.14 5.05
N ASP A 41 5.68 0.11 4.79
CA ASP A 41 6.83 -0.66 5.29
C ASP A 41 6.77 -0.97 6.80
N GLN A 42 6.45 0.01 7.64
CA GLN A 42 6.33 -0.16 9.08
C GLN A 42 5.12 -1.01 9.45
N THR A 43 4.00 -0.90 8.72
CA THR A 43 2.81 -1.75 8.92
C THR A 43 3.21 -3.22 8.78
N LEU A 44 3.87 -3.56 7.68
CA LEU A 44 4.29 -4.93 7.37
C LEU A 44 5.32 -5.44 8.40
N ARG A 45 6.39 -4.67 8.65
CA ARG A 45 7.49 -5.13 9.52
C ARG A 45 7.16 -5.07 11.01
N LYS A 46 6.66 -3.93 11.48
CA LYS A 46 6.57 -3.62 12.92
C LYS A 46 5.23 -4.04 13.51
N TYR A 47 4.13 -3.80 12.81
CA TYR A 47 2.79 -4.02 13.35
C TYR A 47 2.26 -5.42 13.04
N MET A 48 2.40 -5.86 11.79
CA MET A 48 2.06 -7.22 11.37
C MET A 48 3.17 -8.24 11.68
N ASN A 49 4.37 -7.76 12.03
CA ASN A 49 5.53 -8.59 12.38
C ASN A 49 5.90 -9.62 11.30
N LEU A 50 5.76 -9.23 10.02
CA LEU A 50 6.07 -10.08 8.88
C LEU A 50 7.57 -10.12 8.61
N THR A 51 8.03 -11.27 8.14
CA THR A 51 9.32 -11.41 7.46
C THR A 51 9.26 -10.79 6.05
N PRO A 52 10.41 -10.48 5.42
CA PRO A 52 10.44 -9.98 4.04
C PRO A 52 9.67 -10.87 3.03
N SER A 53 9.80 -12.20 3.16
CA SER A 53 9.08 -13.14 2.29
C SER A 53 7.57 -13.15 2.52
N GLU A 54 7.11 -13.05 3.77
CA GLU A 54 5.68 -12.97 4.09
C GLU A 54 5.10 -11.62 3.63
N ALA A 55 5.86 -10.53 3.78
CA ALA A 55 5.47 -9.22 3.29
C ALA A 55 5.30 -9.21 1.76
N LEU A 56 6.19 -9.88 1.02
CA LEU A 56 6.06 -10.04 -0.44
C LEU A 56 4.79 -10.79 -0.83
N ALA A 57 4.50 -11.91 -0.17
CA ALA A 57 3.28 -12.67 -0.43
C ALA A 57 2.01 -11.85 -0.15
N GLU A 58 1.99 -11.08 0.94
CA GLU A 58 0.88 -10.18 1.28
C GLU A 58 0.71 -9.07 0.22
N ILE A 59 1.82 -8.45 -0.21
CA ILE A 59 1.82 -7.42 -1.25
C ILE A 59 1.28 -7.98 -2.57
N GLU A 60 1.71 -9.18 -2.98
CA GLU A 60 1.27 -9.83 -4.21
C GLU A 60 -0.25 -10.06 -4.23
N ILE A 61 -0.81 -10.57 -3.12
CA ILE A 61 -2.26 -10.74 -2.95
C ILE A 61 -2.98 -9.40 -3.11
N LEU A 62 -2.49 -8.34 -2.46
CA LEU A 62 -3.10 -7.02 -2.52
C LEU A 62 -3.02 -6.41 -3.92
N ILE A 63 -1.89 -6.54 -4.62
CA ILE A 63 -1.73 -6.08 -6.01
C ILE A 63 -2.72 -6.81 -6.92
N GLN A 64 -2.82 -8.14 -6.82
CA GLN A 64 -3.75 -8.91 -7.63
C GLN A 64 -5.21 -8.49 -7.40
N ASN A 65 -5.60 -8.25 -6.14
CA ASN A 65 -6.92 -7.76 -5.80
C ASN A 65 -7.22 -6.40 -6.42
N VAL A 66 -6.25 -5.47 -6.40
CA VAL A 66 -6.38 -4.15 -7.04
C VAL A 66 -6.48 -4.27 -8.57
N GLN A 67 -5.67 -5.12 -9.18
CA GLN A 67 -5.70 -5.37 -10.62
C GLN A 67 -7.05 -5.93 -11.08
N ASN A 68 -7.61 -6.89 -10.34
CA ASN A 68 -8.90 -7.52 -10.64
C ASN A 68 -10.07 -6.52 -10.69
N VAL A 69 -9.95 -5.38 -10.00
CA VAL A 69 -10.96 -4.31 -9.99
C VAL A 69 -10.52 -3.06 -10.76
N ASN A 70 -9.40 -3.14 -11.48
CA ASN A 70 -8.79 -2.04 -12.23
C ASN A 70 -8.59 -0.77 -11.37
N GLY A 71 -8.19 -0.97 -10.11
CA GLY A 71 -7.98 0.08 -9.11
C GLY A 71 -6.57 0.68 -9.12
N THR A 72 -6.26 1.49 -8.10
CA THR A 72 -4.93 2.08 -7.90
C THR A 72 -4.26 1.50 -6.66
N PHE A 73 -3.06 0.93 -6.83
CA PHE A 73 -2.25 0.44 -5.73
C PHE A 73 -1.25 1.52 -5.31
N ILE A 74 -1.20 1.85 -4.01
CA ILE A 74 -0.30 2.88 -3.48
C ILE A 74 0.44 2.31 -2.28
N SER A 75 1.77 2.39 -2.30
CA SER A 75 2.63 1.99 -1.19
C SER A 75 3.39 3.19 -0.61
N LEU A 76 3.67 3.13 0.69
CA LEU A 76 4.44 4.13 1.43
C LEU A 76 5.69 3.49 2.03
N TRP A 77 6.86 4.10 1.77
CA TRP A 77 8.15 3.58 2.21
C TRP A 77 8.98 4.69 2.84
N HIS A 78 9.65 4.39 3.96
CA HIS A 78 10.58 5.32 4.60
C HIS A 78 12.00 5.07 4.06
N ASN A 79 12.83 6.12 3.94
CA ASN A 79 14.19 5.97 3.43
C ASN A 79 15.05 4.97 4.23
N GLU A 80 14.78 4.84 5.53
CA GLU A 80 15.47 3.87 6.39
C GLU A 80 15.10 2.42 6.08
N SER A 81 13.95 2.13 5.46
CA SER A 81 13.52 0.77 5.19
C SER A 81 14.21 0.13 3.99
N ILE A 82 14.82 0.94 3.13
CA ILE A 82 15.45 0.52 1.86
C ILE A 82 16.98 0.54 1.93
N ASN A 83 17.56 0.66 3.12
CA ASN A 83 19.02 0.70 3.32
C ASN A 83 19.65 -0.66 3.64
N ASP A 84 18.84 -1.73 3.74
CA ASP A 84 19.25 -3.11 4.06
C ASP A 84 20.06 -3.26 5.36
N PHE A 85 19.80 -2.40 6.35
CA PHE A 85 20.56 -2.33 7.60
C PHE A 85 19.72 -2.62 8.84
N GLY A 86 20.31 -3.31 9.82
CA GLY A 86 19.68 -3.57 11.13
C GLY A 86 18.37 -4.34 11.00
N VAL A 87 17.29 -3.79 11.53
CA VAL A 87 15.94 -4.38 11.45
C VAL A 87 15.36 -4.39 10.03
N TRP A 88 15.97 -3.67 9.09
CA TRP A 88 15.55 -3.57 7.70
C TRP A 88 16.33 -4.47 6.75
N LYS A 89 17.14 -5.39 7.28
CA LYS A 89 17.82 -6.38 6.45
C LYS A 89 16.79 -7.24 5.69
N GLY A 90 16.97 -7.35 4.37
CA GLY A 90 16.07 -8.03 3.43
C GLY A 90 14.92 -7.17 2.90
N TRP A 91 14.66 -5.98 3.45
CA TRP A 91 13.49 -5.17 3.07
C TRP A 91 13.69 -4.37 1.78
N LYS A 92 14.94 -4.13 1.38
CA LYS A 92 15.24 -3.53 0.08
C LYS A 92 14.71 -4.39 -1.07
N GLU A 93 14.88 -5.70 -0.98
CA GLU A 93 14.37 -6.66 -1.97
C GLU A 93 12.84 -6.61 -2.07
N VAL A 94 12.14 -6.49 -0.93
CA VAL A 94 10.67 -6.34 -0.91
C VAL A 94 10.22 -5.12 -1.74
N TYR A 95 10.93 -4.00 -1.59
CA TYR A 95 10.64 -2.79 -2.35
C TYR A 95 10.94 -2.96 -3.85
N GLU A 96 12.09 -3.55 -4.20
CA GLU A 96 12.49 -3.77 -5.60
C GLU A 96 11.53 -4.72 -6.34
N GLU A 97 11.12 -5.82 -5.70
CA GLU A 97 10.14 -6.78 -6.24
C GLU A 97 8.76 -6.14 -6.40
N LEU A 98 8.30 -5.34 -5.44
CA LEU A 98 7.05 -4.56 -5.56
C LEU A 98 7.08 -3.66 -6.80
N LEU A 99 8.20 -2.96 -7.06
CA LEU A 99 8.36 -2.15 -8.26
C LEU A 99 8.33 -3.00 -9.54
N GLY A 100 8.92 -4.20 -9.50
CA GLY A 100 8.87 -5.19 -10.58
C GLY A 100 7.43 -5.60 -10.91
N MET A 101 6.62 -5.91 -9.89
CA MET A 101 5.20 -6.28 -10.04
C MET A 101 4.39 -5.16 -10.70
N GLY A 102 4.64 -3.90 -10.35
CA GLY A 102 3.95 -2.74 -10.94
C GLY A 102 4.30 -2.46 -12.41
N ASN A 103 5.49 -2.87 -12.85
CA ASN A 103 5.97 -2.65 -14.21
C ASN A 103 5.52 -3.73 -15.21
N ASN A 104 5.06 -4.89 -14.74
CA ASN A 104 4.55 -5.98 -15.57
C ASN A 104 3.11 -5.71 -16.06
N LYS A 105 2.92 -4.66 -16.87
CA LYS A 105 1.62 -4.32 -17.49
C LYS A 105 1.24 -5.17 -18.73
N HIS A 106 1.91 -6.29 -19.01
CA HIS A 106 1.74 -7.01 -20.27
C HIS A 106 1.71 -8.55 -20.18
N LEU A 107 1.05 -9.14 -19.18
CA LEU A 107 0.72 -10.57 -19.22
C LEU A 107 -0.68 -10.86 -18.67
N SER A 108 -1.70 -10.52 -19.45
CA SER A 108 -2.89 -11.35 -19.74
C SER A 108 -3.83 -10.63 -20.71
#